data_AF-X6L9I1-F1
#
_entry.id   AF-X6L9I1-F1
#
_cell.length_a   1.000
_cell.length_b   1.000
_cell.length_c   1.000
_cell.angle_alpha   90.00
_cell.angle_beta   90.00
_cell.angle_gamma   90.00
#
_symmetry.space_group_name_H-M   'P 1'
#
loop_
_entity.id
_entity.type
_entity.pdbx_description
1 polymer ?
#
loop_
_entity_poly.entity_id
_entity_poly.type
_entity_poly.pdbx_seq_one_letter_code
_entity_poly.pdbx_strand_id
1 'polypeptide(L)'
;MCLHILWNILKYPKHIKYRQIHNQALYYYLSNKCHTLCANFERVLICMKDNLQYIGFKKENGDNWYYQYDHIQLLHLWKCYQNMINLQPMYFYVCLFCC
;
A
#
# COMPACT_ATOMS: atom_id res chain seq x y z
N MET A 1 0.63 -4.94 3.45
CA MET A 1 1.71 -4.48 2.54
C MET A 1 2.02 -3.00 2.73
N CYS A 2 1.01 -2.16 3.01
CA CYS A 2 1.17 -0.72 3.22
C CYS A 2 2.22 -0.35 4.30
N LEU A 3 2.33 -1.11 5.40
CA LEU A 3 3.25 -0.75 6.49
C LEU A 3 4.73 -0.72 6.11
N HIS A 4 5.24 -1.69 5.35
CA HIS A 4 6.65 -1.67 4.94
C HIS A 4 6.95 -0.50 3.99
N ILE A 5 6.00 -0.16 3.12
CA ILE A 5 6.10 0.98 2.21
C ILE A 5 6.12 2.29 3.01
N LEU A 6 5.15 2.47 3.91
CA LEU A 6 5.05 3.63 4.80
C LEU A 6 6.31 3.78 5.66
N TRP A 7 6.79 2.68 6.24
CA TRP A 7 8.02 2.66 7.03
C TRP A 7 9.25 3.06 6.21
N ASN A 8 9.37 2.58 4.97
CA ASN A 8 10.48 2.95 4.09
C ASN A 8 10.46 4.46 3.76
N ILE A 9 9.29 5.05 3.55
CA ILE A 9 9.17 6.51 3.30
C ILE A 9 9.51 7.30 4.57
N LEU A 10 9.01 6.88 5.74
CA LEU A 10 9.30 7.52 7.02
C LEU A 10 10.80 7.46 7.37
N LYS A 11 11.45 6.31 7.14
CA LYS A 11 12.87 6.09 7.43
C LYS A 11 13.79 6.77 6.43
N TYR A 12 13.41 6.81 5.16
CA TYR A 12 14.23 7.31 4.06
C TYR A 12 13.48 8.35 3.22
N PRO A 13 13.08 9.49 3.84
CA PRO A 13 12.21 10.45 3.17
C PRO A 13 12.81 11.00 1.88
N LYS A 14 14.12 11.23 1.82
CA LYS A 14 14.80 11.79 0.63
C LYS A 14 14.96 10.82 -0.54
N HIS A 15 14.69 9.52 -0.34
CA HIS A 15 14.92 8.51 -1.38
C HIS A 15 13.67 8.33 -2.25
N ILE A 16 13.71 8.92 -3.45
CA ILE A 16 12.62 8.89 -4.44
C ILE A 16 12.14 7.46 -4.75
N LYS A 17 13.05 6.47 -4.75
CA LYS A 17 12.69 5.06 -5.01
C LYS A 17 11.61 4.51 -4.07
N TYR A 18 11.53 4.97 -2.82
CA TYR A 18 10.51 4.51 -1.87
C TYR A 18 9.18 5.25 -2.00
N ARG A 19 9.17 6.34 -2.76
CA ARG A 19 7.97 7.11 -3.11
C ARG A 19 7.30 6.58 -4.38
N GLN A 20 7.82 5.50 -4.98
CA GLN A 20 7.36 4.93 -6.22
C GLN A 20 6.98 3.46 -6.03
N ILE A 21 5.84 3.04 -6.60
CA ILE A 21 5.41 1.65 -6.61
C ILE A 21 5.08 1.28 -8.05
N HIS A 22 5.82 0.31 -8.58
CA HIS A 22 5.52 -0.23 -9.90
C HIS A 22 4.21 -1.02 -9.88
N ASN A 23 3.25 -0.64 -10.71
CA ASN A 23 1.93 -1.27 -10.70
C ASN A 23 1.97 -2.74 -11.13
N GLN A 24 2.86 -3.09 -12.06
CA GLN A 24 3.07 -4.49 -12.43
C GLN A 24 3.64 -5.31 -11.26
N ALA A 25 4.63 -4.77 -10.55
CA ALA A 25 5.20 -5.44 -9.37
C ALA A 25 4.15 -5.59 -8.25
N LEU A 26 3.33 -4.55 -8.05
CA LEU A 26 2.21 -4.57 -7.12
C LEU A 26 1.21 -5.68 -7.48
N TYR A 27 0.80 -5.74 -8.73
CA TYR A 27 -0.15 -6.73 -9.24
C TYR A 27 0.40 -8.15 -9.08
N TYR A 28 1.64 -8.38 -9.52
CA TYR A 28 2.31 -9.68 -9.43
C TYR A 28 2.42 -10.15 -7.97
N TYR A 29 2.87 -9.27 -7.07
CA TYR A 29 2.98 -9.59 -5.65
C TYR A 29 1.62 -9.92 -5.03
N LEU A 30 0.59 -9.09 -5.28
CA LEU A 30 -0.75 -9.32 -4.75
C LEU A 30 -1.35 -10.62 -5.29
N SER A 31 -1.19 -10.89 -6.59
CA SER A 31 -1.69 -12.11 -7.22
C SER A 31 -1.07 -13.35 -6.59
N ASN A 32 0.26 -13.38 -6.47
CA ASN A 32 0.98 -14.49 -5.85
C ASN A 32 0.56 -14.71 -4.38
N LYS A 33 0.37 -13.61 -3.64
CA LYS A 33 -0.04 -13.66 -2.23
C LYS A 33 -1.49 -14.11 -2.07
N CYS A 34 -2.40 -13.64 -2.92
CA CYS A 34 -3.80 -14.07 -2.91
C CYS A 34 -3.91 -15.54 -3.29
N HIS A 35 -3.14 -15.99 -4.29
CA HIS A 35 -3.07 -17.41 -4.65
C HIS A 35 -2.59 -18.28 -3.48
N THR A 36 -1.53 -17.86 -2.78
CA THR A 36 -1.00 -18.57 -1.60
C THR A 36 -2.02 -18.66 -0.46
N LEU A 37 -2.87 -17.64 -0.32
CA LEU A 37 -3.84 -17.53 0.78
C LEU A 37 -5.27 -17.91 0.36
N CYS A 38 -5.47 -18.44 -0.85
CA CYS A 38 -6.80 -18.66 -1.46
C CYS A 38 -7.75 -17.45 -1.36
N ALA A 39 -7.21 -16.23 -1.38
CA ALA A 39 -7.98 -15.00 -1.23
C ALA A 39 -8.51 -14.46 -2.56
N ASN A 40 -9.64 -13.74 -2.53
CA ASN A 40 -10.18 -13.06 -3.70
C ASN A 40 -9.27 -11.90 -4.13
N PHE A 41 -8.54 -12.10 -5.23
CA PHE A 41 -7.57 -11.14 -5.76
C PHE A 41 -8.19 -9.79 -6.12
N GLU A 42 -9.36 -9.75 -6.76
CA GLU A 42 -10.00 -8.51 -7.20
C GLU A 42 -10.36 -7.62 -6.01
N ARG A 43 -10.97 -8.19 -4.97
CA ARG A 43 -11.28 -7.47 -3.73
C ARG A 43 -10.03 -6.91 -3.07
N VAL A 44 -8.98 -7.74 -2.94
CA VAL A 44 -7.71 -7.31 -2.35
C VAL A 44 -7.06 -6.21 -3.16
N LEU A 45 -7.11 -6.27 -4.49
CA LEU A 45 -6.58 -5.26 -5.39
C LEU A 45 -7.29 -3.91 -5.23
N ILE A 46 -8.63 -3.91 -5.17
CA ILE A 46 -9.43 -2.68 -4.94
C ILE A 46 -9.05 -2.07 -3.58
N CYS A 47 -9.11 -2.84 -2.50
CA CYS A 47 -8.76 -2.36 -1.16
C CYS A 47 -7.33 -1.82 -1.10
N MET A 48 -6.37 -2.46 -1.80
CA MET A 48 -5.00 -1.97 -1.83
C MET A 48 -4.90 -0.62 -2.56
N LYS A 49 -5.59 -0.43 -3.68
CA LYS A 49 -5.60 0.83 -4.42
C LYS A 49 -6.21 1.96 -3.60
N ASP A 50 -7.34 1.71 -2.93
CA ASP A 50 -8.00 2.70 -2.07
C ASP A 50 -7.07 3.13 -0.92
N ASN A 51 -6.38 2.16 -0.31
CA ASN A 51 -5.39 2.42 0.73
C ASN A 51 -4.21 3.26 0.22
N LEU A 52 -3.72 3.00 -0.99
CA LEU A 52 -2.66 3.80 -1.60
C LEU A 52 -3.10 5.25 -1.83
N GLN A 53 -4.31 5.45 -2.37
CA GLN A 53 -4.88 6.78 -2.57
C GLN A 53 -5.06 7.53 -1.25
N TYR A 54 -5.62 6.87 -0.23
CA TYR A 54 -5.80 7.44 1.10
C TYR A 54 -4.47 7.90 1.74
N ILE A 55 -3.39 7.14 1.53
CA ILE A 55 -2.06 7.50 2.01
C ILE A 55 -1.48 8.73 1.26
N GLY A 56 -1.94 9.00 0.04
CA GLY A 56 -1.45 10.10 -0.81
C GLY A 56 -0.63 9.64 -2.01
N PHE A 57 -0.70 8.37 -2.40
CA PHE A 57 -0.20 7.92 -3.69
C PHE A 57 -1.20 8.21 -4.79
N LYS A 58 -0.69 8.68 -5.94
CA LYS A 58 -1.46 8.87 -7.16
C LYS A 58 -0.89 8.05 -8.29
N LYS A 59 -1.77 7.62 -9.18
CA LYS A 59 -1.38 7.01 -10.45
C LYS A 59 -1.09 8.16 -11.43
N GLU A 60 0.11 8.20 -11.99
CA GLU A 60 0.44 9.12 -13.10
C GLU A 60 0.30 8.40 -14.45
N ASN A 61 0.52 9.12 -15.55
CA ASN A 61 0.35 8.61 -16.93
C ASN A 61 1.16 7.33 -17.22
N GLY A 62 2.29 7.11 -16.55
CA GLY A 62 2.97 5.82 -16.53
C GLY A 62 2.42 5.00 -15.37
N ASP A 63 1.93 3.79 -15.64
CA ASP A 63 1.10 2.94 -14.76
C ASP A 63 1.47 2.84 -13.27
N ASN A 64 2.65 3.29 -12.86
CA ASN A 64 3.16 3.32 -11.49
C ASN A 64 2.42 4.32 -10.58
N TRP A 65 2.53 4.07 -9.29
CA TRP A 65 2.02 4.94 -8.24
C TRP A 65 3.15 5.79 -7.67
N TYR A 66 2.90 7.08 -7.50
CA TYR A 66 3.84 8.06 -7.00
C TYR A 66 3.28 8.75 -5.76
N TYR A 67 4.09 8.92 -4.74
CA TYR A 67 3.73 9.70 -3.56
C TYR A 67 3.74 11.19 -3.92
N GLN A 68 2.57 11.83 -3.85
CA GLN A 68 2.31 13.12 -4.51
C GLN A 68 3.01 14.32 -3.88
N TYR A 69 3.52 14.22 -2.66
CA TYR A 69 4.01 15.39 -1.94
C TYR A 69 5.49 15.67 -2.19
N ASP A 70 5.77 16.86 -2.75
CA ASP A 70 7.12 17.41 -2.88
C ASP A 70 7.83 17.53 -1.52
N HIS A 71 7.05 17.86 -0.48
CA HIS A 71 7.47 17.86 0.91
C HIS A 71 6.74 16.75 1.66
N ILE A 72 7.52 15.79 2.18
CA ILE A 72 6.95 14.66 2.90
C ILE A 72 6.18 15.15 4.13
N GLN A 73 4.88 14.88 4.12
CA GLN A 73 4.01 15.11 5.27
C GLN A 73 4.23 14.00 6.31
N LEU A 74 5.35 14.07 7.04
CA LEU A 74 5.74 13.07 8.04
C LEU A 74 4.63 12.79 9.05
N LEU A 75 3.94 13.83 9.51
CA LEU A 75 2.82 13.69 10.44
C LEU A 75 1.64 12.91 9.83
N HIS A 76 1.31 13.16 8.56
CA HIS A 76 0.27 12.43 7.85
C HIS A 76 0.66 10.95 7.69
N LEU A 77 1.88 10.68 7.20
CA LEU A 77 2.41 9.32 7.04
C LEU A 77 2.47 8.55 8.36
N TRP A 78 2.84 9.23 9.45
CA TRP A 78 2.86 8.62 10.78
C TRP A 78 1.46 8.21 11.23
N LYS A 79 0.47 9.10 11.06
CA LYS A 79 -0.95 8.77 11.33
C LYS A 79 -1.44 7.61 10.46
N CYS A 80 -1.12 7.61 9.17
CA CYS A 80 -1.44 6.51 8.27
C CYS A 80 -0.77 5.20 8.73
N TYR A 81 0.48 5.25 9.18
CA TYR A 81 1.21 4.09 9.69
C TYR A 81 0.54 3.52 10.95
N GLN A 82 0.20 4.36 11.92
CA GLN A 82 -0.53 3.96 13.13
C GLN A 82 -1.90 3.34 12.79
N ASN A 83 -2.67 3.97 11.90
CA ASN A 83 -3.97 3.44 11.46
C ASN A 83 -3.82 2.08 10.78
N MET A 84 -2.82 1.93 9.91
CA MET A 84 -2.55 0.68 9.20
C MET A 84 -2.09 -0.47 10.11
N ILE A 85 -1.40 -0.17 11.21
CA ILE A 85 -1.06 -1.17 12.25
C ILE A 85 -2.35 -1.73 12.85
N ASN A 86 -3.30 -0.86 13.20
CA ASN A 86 -4.57 -1.27 13.81
C ASN A 86 -5.48 -2.02 12.83
N LEU A 87 -5.39 -1.70 11.54
CA LEU A 87 -6.13 -2.38 10.47
C LEU A 87 -5.47 -3.69 10.02
N GLN A 88 -4.19 -3.90 10.29
CA GLN A 88 -3.45 -5.09 9.84
C GLN A 88 -4.06 -6.42 10.35
N PRO A 89 -4.43 -6.53 11.64
CA PRO A 89 -5.19 -7.67 12.14
C PRO A 89 -6.54 -7.78 11.45
N MET A 90 -7.27 -6.67 11.28
CA MET A 90 -8.61 -6.66 10.69
C MET A 90 -8.60 -7.12 9.23
N TYR A 91 -7.62 -6.72 8.42
CA TYR A 91 -7.43 -7.24 7.06
C TYR A 91 -7.01 -8.71 7.03
N PHE A 92 -6.24 -9.17 8.02
CA PHE A 92 -5.93 -10.59 8.15
C PHE A 92 -7.23 -11.38 8.39
N TYR A 93 -8.11 -10.91 9.28
CA TYR A 93 -9.43 -11.49 9.50
C TYR A 93 -10.33 -11.40 8.26
N VAL A 94 -10.44 -10.24 7.59
CA VAL A 94 -11.29 -10.11 6.39
C VAL A 94 -10.76 -10.96 5.23
N CYS A 95 -9.45 -11.06 5.03
CA CYS A 95 -8.88 -11.96 4.02
C CYS A 95 -9.04 -13.44 4.37
N LEU A 96 -9.02 -13.82 5.66
CA LEU A 96 -9.18 -15.23 6.09
C LEU A 96 -10.63 -15.68 6.15
N PHE A 97 -11.57 -14.80 6.51
CA PHE A 97 -12.96 -15.15 6.82
C PHE A 97 -13.98 -14.72 5.75
N CYS A 98 -13.58 -13.96 4.72
CA CYS A 98 -14.41 -13.68 3.54
C CYS A 98 -14.00 -14.50 2.30
N CYS A 99 -13.26 -15.60 2.49
CA CYS A 99 -13.01 -16.63 1.48
C CYS A 99 -14.11 -17.68 1.51
#